data_AF-A0A858BZG1-F1
#
_entry.id   AF-A0A858BZG1-F1
#
_cell.length_a   1.000
_cell.length_b   1.000
_cell.length_c   1.000
_cell.angle_alpha   90.00
_cell.angle_beta   90.00
_cell.angle_gamma   90.00
#
_symmetry.space_group_name_H-M   'P 1'
#
loop_
_entity.id
_entity.type
_entity.pdbx_description
1 polymer ?
#
loop_
_entity_poly.entity_id
_entity_poly.type
_entity_poly.pdbx_seq_one_letter_code
_entity_poly.pdbx_strand_id
1 'polypeptide(L)' 'MVTDVKNSAYWPKLYLSPILDLCSRDIVSYSISDRPVLSMVTQMLDKAFSRIPDGTNLILHSGQGWQYHTSSTSKC' A
#
# COMPACT_ATOMS: atom_id res chain seq x y z
N MET A 1 -3.55 0.83 -0.70
CA MET A 1 -3.26 0.17 -1.99
C MET A 1 -1.87 -0.44 -1.87
N VAL A 2 -1.72 -1.75 -2.07
CA VAL A 2 -0.41 -2.40 -2.16
C VAL A 2 -0.24 -2.85 -3.60
N THR A 3 0.79 -2.34 -4.27
CA THR A 3 1.10 -2.64 -5.66
C THR A 3 2.36 -3.52 -5.69
N ASP A 4 2.33 -4.58 -6.49
CA ASP A 4 3.52 -5.41 -6.78
C ASP A 4 4.42 -4.65 -7.76
N VAL A 5 5.71 -4.53 -7.42
CA VAL A 5 6.74 -3.95 -8.27
C VAL A 5 7.68 -5.07 -8.68
N LYS A 6 7.57 -5.51 -9.93
CA LYS A 6 8.45 -6.52 -10.51
C LYS A 6 9.52 -5.83 -11.36
N ASN A 7 10.78 -5.93 -10.94
CA ASN A 7 11.92 -5.48 -11.74
C ASN A 7 12.74 -6.69 -12.21
N SER A 8 12.60 -7.11 -13.47
CA SER A 8 13.35 -8.19 -14.12
C SER A 8 13.20 -9.62 -13.53
N ALA A 9 13.45 -10.64 -14.36
CA ALA A 9 13.23 -12.06 -14.05
C ALA A 9 14.16 -12.62 -12.94
N TYR A 10 15.13 -11.83 -12.47
CA TYR A 10 16.19 -12.25 -11.55
C TYR A 10 16.13 -11.61 -10.16
N TRP A 11 15.21 -10.67 -9.90
CA TRP A 11 15.09 -10.02 -8.60
C TRP A 11 13.90 -10.54 -7.79
N PRO A 12 14.00 -10.58 -6.44
CA PRO A 12 12.86 -10.89 -5.59
C PRO A 12 11.73 -9.89 -5.82
N LYS A 13 10.48 -10.38 -5.74
CA LYS A 13 9.30 -9.52 -5.82
C LYS A 13 9.35 -8.52 -4.67
N LEU A 14 9.12 -7.25 -5.00
CA LEU A 14 8.98 -6.20 -4.02
C LEU A 14 7.55 -5.66 -4.06
N TYR A 15 7.01 -5.39 -2.89
CA TYR A 15 5.69 -4.82 -2.70
C TYR A 15 5.87 -3.38 -2.25
N LEU A 16 5.05 -2.49 -2.77
CA LEU A 16 5.03 -1.07 -2.45
C LEU A 16 3.63 -0.69 -2.00
N SER A 17 3.51 -0.02 -0.86
CA SER A 17 2.26 0.62 -0.44
C SER A 17 2.44 2.13 -0.39
N PRO A 18 2.02 2.88 -1.42
CA PRO A 18 2.08 4.34 -1.42
C PRO A 18 0.74 4.97 -1.00
N ILE A 19 0.80 6.12 -0.32
CA ILE A 19 -0.28 7.12 -0.28
C ILE A 19 0.07 8.21 -1.28
N LEU A 20 -0.87 8.47 -2.18
CA LEU A 20 -0.83 9.56 -3.14
C LEU A 20 -1.79 10.65 -2.69
N ASP A 21 -1.33 11.90 -2.75
CA ASP A 21 -2.22 13.04 -2.76
C ASP A 21 -2.80 13.17 -4.19
N LEU A 22 -4.11 12.99 -4.33
CA LEU A 22 -4.79 13.02 -5.62
C LEU A 22 -4.85 14.42 -6.23
N CYS A 23 -4.66 15.48 -5.44
CA CYS A 23 -4.65 16.86 -5.92
C CYS A 23 -3.30 17.22 -6.55
N SER A 24 -2.20 17.04 -5.80
CA SER A 24 -0.84 17.35 -6.26
C SER A 24 -0.20 16.25 -7.11
N ARG A 25 -0.67 15.01 -6.97
CA ARG A 25 -0.02 13.77 -7.45
C ARG A 25 1.28 13.42 -6.74
N ASP A 26 1.56 14.03 -5.59
CA ASP A 26 2.75 13.74 -4.79
C ASP A 26 2.59 12.47 -3.93
N ILE A 27 3.70 11.79 -3.67
CA ILE A 27 3.75 10.67 -2.71
C ILE A 27 3.85 11.24 -1.31
N VAL A 28 2.79 11.12 -0.53
CA VAL A 28 2.74 11.58 0.87
C VAL A 28 3.57 10.66 1.77
N SER A 29 3.46 9.35 1.55
CA SER A 29 4.20 8.33 2.29
C SER A 29 4.21 7.01 1.53
N TYR A 30 5.16 6.14 1.87
CA TYR A 30 5.23 4.79 1.33
C TYR A 30 5.89 3.79 2.30
N SER A 31 5.66 2.51 2.06
CA SER A 31 6.39 1.39 2.66
C SER A 31 6.71 0.33 1.61
N ILE A 32 7.84 -0.38 1.80
CA ILE A 32 8.33 -1.43 0.90
C ILE A 32 8.61 -2.69 1.72
N SER A 33 8.30 -3.86 1.16
CA SER A 33 8.68 -5.17 1.71
C SER A 33 8.83 -6.17 0.58
N ASP A 34 9.57 -7.24 0.85
CA ASP A 34 9.66 -8.47 0.06
C ASP A 34 8.38 -9.33 0.12
N ARG A 35 7.45 -9.04 1.04
CA ARG A 35 6.18 -9.76 1.19
C ARG A 35 5.03 -8.79 1.40
N PRO A 36 3.81 -9.10 0.97
CA PRO A 36 2.72 -8.14 1.04
C PRO A 36 1.95 -8.28 2.36
N VAL A 37 2.52 -7.71 3.42
CA VAL A 37 2.02 -7.82 4.80
C VAL A 37 1.24 -6.58 5.23
N LEU A 38 0.27 -6.75 6.14
CA LEU A 38 -0.54 -5.66 6.68
C LEU A 38 0.31 -4.58 7.38
N SER A 39 1.42 -4.96 8.00
CA SER A 39 2.32 -4.03 8.70
C SER A 39 2.90 -2.95 7.78
N MET A 40 3.02 -3.22 6.48
CA MET A 40 3.40 -2.19 5.52
C MET A 40 2.36 -1.08 5.44
N VAL A 41 1.08 -1.44 5.40
CA VAL A 41 -0.02 -0.49 5.29
C VAL A 41 -0.10 0.35 6.56
N THR A 42 0.01 -0.28 7.72
CA THR A 42 -0.02 0.45 9.00
C THR A 42 1.17 1.40 9.14
N GLN A 43 2.39 0.95 8.84
CA GLN A 43 3.58 1.81 8.89
C GLN A 43 3.51 3.00 7.93
N MET A 44 2.94 2.79 6.74
CA MET A 44 2.75 3.87 5.78
C MET A 44 1.69 4.86 6.29
N LEU A 45 0.59 4.39 6.89
CA LEU A 45 -0.43 5.27 7.48
C LEU A 45 0.14 6.10 8.64
N ASP A 46 0.90 5.48 9.54
CA ASP A 46 1.55 6.16 10.67
C ASP A 46 2.48 7.28 10.17
N LYS A 47 3.25 7.01 9.11
CA LYS A 47 4.10 8.01 8.45
C LYS A 47 3.30 9.13 7.80
N ALA A 48 2.14 8.84 7.23
CA ALA A 48 1.28 9.87 6.64
C ALA A 48 0.67 10.76 7.72
N PHE A 49 0.08 10.17 8.76
CA PHE A 49 -0.60 10.91 9.81
C PHE A 49 0.35 11.74 10.66
N SER A 50 1.60 11.32 10.85
CA SER A 50 2.61 12.17 11.50
C SER A 50 2.99 13.43 10.72
N ARG A 51 2.64 13.52 9.42
CA ARG A 51 2.91 14.69 8.56
C ARG A 51 1.69 15.55 8.32
N ILE A 52 0.49 15.00 8.50
CA ILE A 52 -0.76 15.71 8.23
C ILE A 52 -1.28 16.28 9.55
N PRO A 53 -1.59 17.59 9.61
CA PRO A 53 -2.14 18.19 10.83
C PRO A 53 -3.45 17.52 11.25
N ASP A 54 -3.63 17.42 12.56
CA ASP A 54 -4.89 16.96 13.16
C ASP A 54 -6.06 17.85 12.70
N GLY A 55 -7.23 17.25 12.52
CA GLY A 55 -8.43 17.95 12.05
C GLY A 55 -8.49 18.20 10.54
N THR A 56 -7.50 17.73 9.77
CA THR A 56 -7.61 17.70 8.31
C THR A 56 -8.73 16.74 7.88
N ASN A 57 -9.66 17.20 7.04
CA ASN A 57 -10.74 16.37 6.50
C ASN A 57 -10.20 15.43 5.40
N LEU A 58 -9.48 14.39 5.82
CA LEU A 58 -8.87 13.41 4.93
C LEU A 58 -9.89 12.35 4.51
N ILE A 59 -10.01 12.14 3.20
CA ILE A 59 -10.72 10.98 2.64
C ILE A 59 -9.67 10.01 2.11
N LEU A 60 -9.54 8.85 2.74
CA LEU A 60 -8.64 7.79 2.32
C LEU A 60 -9.38 6.79 1.41
N HIS A 61 -8.88 6.62 0.20
CA HIS A 61 -9.36 5.62 -0.74
C HIS A 61 -8.34 4.48 -0.87
N SER A 62 -8.71 3.27 -0.42
CA SER A 62 -7.96 2.06 -0.74
C SER A 62 -8.45 1.49 -2.07
N GLY A 63 -7.59 1.45 -3.08
CA GLY A 63 -7.86 0.65 -4.28
C GLY A 63 -8.00 -0.83 -3.88
N GLN A 64 -9.03 -1.51 -4.40
CA GLN A 64 -9.27 -2.93 -4.15
C GLN A 64 -8.03 -3.73 -4.63
N GLY A 65 -7.20 -4.17 -3.67
CA GLY A 65 -5.97 -4.88 -3.95
C GLY A 65 -6.16 -6.40 -3.91
N TRP A 66 -5.20 -7.12 -4.49
CA TRP A 66 -5.09 -8.59 -4.45
C TRP A 66 -5.17 -9.19 -3.02
N GLN A 67 -4.94 -8.40 -1.98
CA GLN A 67 -5.09 -8.79 -0.55
C GLN A 67 -6.49 -9.27 -0.19
N TYR A 68 -7.52 -8.92 -0.97
CA TYR A 68 -8.89 -9.43 -0.79
C TYR A 68 -9.18 -10.72 -1.59
N HIS A 69 -8.23 -11.21 -2.40
CA HIS A 69 -8.28 -12.55 -2.99
C HIS A 69 -7.61 -13.56 -2.06
N THR A 70 -8.19 -13.81 -0.89
CA THR A 70 -7.93 -15.07 -0.18
C THR A 70 -8.59 -16.19 -0.97
N SER A 71 -7.80 -17.02 -1.65
CA SER A 71 -8.29 -18.24 -2.30
C SER A 71 -8.73 -19.26 -1.23
N SER A 72 -9.95 -19.15 -0.74
CA SER A 72 -10.69 -20.32 -0.26
C SER A 72 -11.48 -20.88 -1.45
N THR A 73 -10.82 -21.65 -2.29
CA THR A 73 -11.52 -22.52 -3.22
C THR A 73 -10.94 -23.90 -3.01
N SER A 74 -11.63 -24.65 -2.15
CA SER A 74 -11.44 -26.08 -1.96
C SER A 74 -11.46 -26.78 -3.32
N LYS A 75 -10.58 -27.77 -3.44
CA LYS A 75 -10.58 -28.79 -4.50
C LYS A 75 -12.01 -29.18 -4.90
N CYS A 76 -12.28 -29.12 -6.20
CA CYS A 76 -13.01 -30.16 -6.91
C CYS A 76 -12.04 -30.77 -7.92
#